data_AF-A0A426U6H6-F1
#
_entry.id   AF-A0A426U6H6-F1
#
_cell.length_a   1.000
_cell.length_b   1.000
_cell.length_c   1.000
_cell.angle_alpha   90.00
_cell.angle_beta   90.00
_cell.angle_gamma   90.00
#
_symmetry.space_group_name_H-M   'P 1'
#
loop_
_entity.id
_entity.type
_entity.pdbx_description
1 polymer ?
#
loop_
_entity_poly.entity_id
_entity_poly.type
_entity_poly.pdbx_seq_one_letter_code
_entity_poly.pdbx_strand_id
1 'polypeptide(L)'
;MTTIHDHLEALIAPFHSSQVELKPGAITKDRARALVMPYADLRVYQERLDSVVGPDNWSVAYQVTNAGVLCALTILGVTKTDVGDWPLAEGNRPDENHLTTAVAQAFKRACATFGVGRFLYNLPKMWADYDDQKRSIVEPQRVIYAIYCNAGLKAFASQDMPQQDAPPSAQSRTKRPQQQQDAPPPEQSRTKRPQQQQQDAPPPEQSRTDHPHADAPLATEAQLGMIARLLYSIGSFADQHENAELMDIVDEVGVLVNVPNLSTLGNKEKLRTASISRKAASVIIDKLKPHAP
;
A
#
# COMPACT_ATOMS: atom_id res chain seq x y z
N MET A 1 7.75 24.96 -30.24
CA MET A 1 7.80 25.01 -28.76
C MET A 1 7.20 23.72 -28.27
N THR A 2 7.92 22.95 -27.47
CA THR A 2 7.38 21.75 -26.82
C THR A 2 6.41 22.19 -25.73
N THR A 3 5.29 21.49 -25.62
CA THR A 3 4.21 21.77 -24.68
C THR A 3 4.12 20.65 -23.66
N ILE A 4 3.39 20.89 -22.56
CA ILE A 4 3.13 19.85 -21.56
C ILE A 4 2.37 18.64 -22.14
N HIS A 5 1.58 18.85 -23.19
CA HIS A 5 0.81 17.78 -23.82
C HIS A 5 1.72 16.74 -24.49
N ASP A 6 2.84 17.18 -25.07
CA ASP A 6 3.82 16.32 -25.72
C ASP A 6 4.50 15.34 -24.74
N HIS A 7 4.48 15.66 -23.44
CA HIS A 7 5.11 14.87 -22.38
C HIS A 7 4.11 14.20 -21.43
N LEU A 8 2.80 14.36 -21.67
CA LEU A 8 1.78 13.98 -20.69
C LEU A 8 1.85 12.49 -20.34
N GLU A 9 2.00 11.61 -21.33
CA GLU A 9 2.09 10.16 -21.11
C GLU A 9 3.25 9.78 -20.19
N ALA A 10 4.43 10.34 -20.43
CA ALA A 10 5.62 10.07 -19.62
C ALA A 10 5.53 10.68 -18.21
N LEU A 11 4.90 11.86 -18.08
CA LEU A 11 4.67 12.51 -16.78
C LEU A 11 3.71 11.70 -15.90
N ILE A 12 2.62 11.18 -16.46
CA ILE A 12 1.59 10.46 -15.69
C ILE A 12 1.86 8.97 -15.53
N ALA A 13 2.90 8.45 -16.20
CA ALA A 13 3.31 7.05 -16.07
C ALA A 13 3.51 6.66 -14.60
N PRO A 14 2.93 5.53 -14.15
CA PRO A 14 3.15 5.03 -12.80
C PRO A 14 4.63 4.94 -12.43
N PHE A 15 4.94 5.16 -11.15
CA PHE A 15 6.28 4.91 -10.64
C PHE A 15 6.56 3.41 -10.64
N HIS A 16 7.83 3.05 -10.80
CA HIS A 16 8.21 1.65 -10.63
C HIS A 16 7.99 1.25 -9.17
N SER A 17 7.58 0.01 -8.89
CA SER A 17 7.25 -0.42 -7.52
C SER A 17 8.43 -0.28 -6.56
N SER A 18 9.68 -0.37 -7.04
CA SER A 18 10.88 -0.13 -6.23
C SER A 18 11.04 1.32 -5.74
N GLN A 19 10.31 2.26 -6.33
CA GLN A 19 10.27 3.67 -5.94
C GLN A 19 9.10 3.99 -5.01
N VAL A 20 8.30 2.99 -4.65
CA VAL A 20 7.13 3.12 -3.78
C VAL A 20 7.40 2.45 -2.43
N GLU A 21 6.92 3.10 -1.39
CA GLU A 21 6.98 2.67 0.00
C GLU A 21 5.58 2.62 0.60
N LEU A 22 5.43 1.93 1.73
CA LEU A 22 4.17 1.81 2.44
C LEU A 22 4.25 2.49 3.81
N LYS A 23 3.27 3.36 4.09
CA LYS A 23 3.01 3.88 5.41
C LYS A 23 1.83 3.12 6.05
N PRO A 24 1.90 2.72 7.33
CA PRO A 24 0.72 2.24 8.04
C PRO A 24 -0.29 3.38 8.21
N GLY A 25 -1.55 3.11 7.87
CA GLY A 25 -2.70 3.97 8.12
C GLY A 25 -3.49 3.48 9.33
N ALA A 26 -4.78 3.20 9.14
CA ALA A 26 -5.61 2.63 10.21
C ALA A 26 -5.05 1.28 10.67
N ILE A 27 -4.92 1.08 11.99
CA ILE A 27 -4.42 -0.15 12.60
C ILE A 27 -5.60 -0.89 13.26
N THR A 28 -5.65 -2.21 13.13
CA THR A 28 -6.68 -3.03 13.78
C THR A 28 -6.57 -2.98 15.31
N LYS A 29 -7.67 -3.30 16.01
CA LYS A 29 -7.72 -3.26 17.49
C LYS A 29 -6.69 -4.20 18.15
N ASP A 30 -6.46 -5.36 17.56
CA ASP A 30 -5.44 -6.33 17.98
C ASP A 30 -4.01 -5.94 17.57
N ARG A 31 -3.85 -4.84 16.82
CA ARG A 31 -2.58 -4.31 16.32
C ARG A 31 -1.81 -5.30 15.44
N ALA A 32 -2.48 -6.27 14.83
CA ALA A 32 -1.86 -7.26 13.96
C ALA A 32 -1.82 -6.82 12.48
N ARG A 33 -2.71 -5.91 12.06
CA ARG A 33 -2.80 -5.46 10.66
C ARG A 33 -2.97 -3.95 10.56
N ALA A 34 -2.50 -3.41 9.44
CA ALA A 34 -2.68 -2.01 9.09
C ALA A 34 -3.20 -1.86 7.66
N LEU A 35 -4.09 -0.88 7.46
CA LEU A 35 -4.43 -0.38 6.14
C LEU A 35 -3.19 0.30 5.58
N VAL A 36 -2.69 -0.16 4.44
CA VAL A 36 -1.45 0.37 3.86
C VAL A 36 -1.74 1.58 2.99
N MET A 37 -0.86 2.59 3.08
CA MET A 37 -0.92 3.80 2.28
C MET A 37 0.36 3.91 1.45
N PRO A 38 0.29 3.60 0.14
CA PRO A 38 1.42 3.76 -0.76
C PRO A 38 1.83 5.23 -0.90
N TYR A 39 3.13 5.49 -0.87
CA TYR A 39 3.70 6.79 -1.19
C TYR A 39 5.04 6.63 -1.89
N ALA A 40 5.51 7.71 -2.51
CA ALA A 40 6.88 7.79 -3.03
C ALA A 40 7.59 8.98 -2.38
N ASP A 41 8.92 8.89 -2.25
CA ASP A 41 9.76 10.00 -1.79
C ASP A 41 9.64 11.20 -2.75
N LEU A 42 9.87 12.40 -2.22
CA LEU A 42 9.86 13.63 -3.00
C LEU A 42 10.81 13.55 -4.22
N ARG A 43 11.98 12.92 -4.06
CA ARG A 43 12.99 12.82 -5.12
C ARG A 43 12.50 12.02 -6.33
N VAL A 44 11.63 11.04 -6.13
CA VAL A 44 11.02 10.27 -7.23
C VAL A 44 10.24 11.19 -8.17
N TYR A 45 9.56 12.20 -7.62
CA TYR A 45 8.84 13.20 -8.42
C TYR A 45 9.80 14.15 -9.12
N GLN A 46 10.84 14.62 -8.42
CA GLN A 46 11.84 15.53 -9.00
C GLN A 46 12.60 14.85 -10.16
N GLU A 47 13.06 13.61 -9.96
CA GLU A 47 13.70 12.81 -11.00
C GLU A 47 12.78 12.56 -12.19
N ARG A 48 11.47 12.35 -11.96
CA ARG A 48 10.49 12.24 -13.05
C ARG A 48 10.40 13.56 -13.84
N LEU A 49 10.37 14.71 -13.19
CA LEU A 49 10.34 16.00 -13.87
C LEU A 49 11.64 16.25 -14.65
N ASP A 50 12.79 16.03 -14.01
CA ASP A 50 14.10 16.19 -14.65
C ASP A 50 14.28 15.28 -15.87
N SER A 51 13.86 14.01 -15.77
CA SER A 51 14.01 13.05 -16.87
C SER A 51 13.05 13.29 -18.02
N VAL A 52 11.84 13.80 -17.76
CA VAL A 52 10.79 13.93 -18.78
C VAL A 52 10.82 15.29 -19.47
N VAL A 53 10.92 16.37 -18.71
CA VAL A 53 10.91 17.74 -19.26
C VAL A 53 12.27 18.42 -19.19
N GLY A 54 13.22 17.93 -18.39
CA GLY A 54 14.51 18.58 -18.16
C GLY A 54 14.47 19.57 -16.99
N PRO A 55 15.56 19.73 -16.24
CA PRO A 55 15.60 20.56 -15.03
C PRO A 55 15.33 22.06 -15.30
N ASP A 56 15.64 22.56 -16.49
CA ASP A 56 15.40 23.96 -16.86
C ASP A 56 13.91 24.26 -17.20
N ASN A 57 13.10 23.21 -17.36
CA ASN A 57 11.73 23.31 -17.86
C ASN A 57 10.66 23.13 -16.77
N TRP A 58 11.07 23.05 -15.51
CA TRP A 58 10.17 23.11 -14.37
C TRP A 58 10.73 23.97 -13.25
N SER A 59 9.84 24.55 -12.45
CA SER A 59 10.23 25.34 -11.28
C SER A 59 9.16 25.24 -10.20
N VAL A 60 9.58 25.48 -8.95
CA VAL A 60 8.68 25.45 -7.80
C VAL A 60 8.87 26.70 -6.96
N ALA A 61 7.76 27.27 -6.52
CA ALA A 61 7.72 28.34 -5.53
C ALA A 61 6.85 27.91 -4.34
N TYR A 62 7.28 28.26 -3.13
CA TYR A 62 6.56 27.96 -1.91
C TYR A 62 6.17 29.25 -1.19
N GLN A 63 4.96 29.27 -0.63
CA GLN A 63 4.49 30.33 0.23
C GLN A 63 3.93 29.71 1.51
N VAL A 64 4.51 30.08 2.66
CA VAL A 64 3.98 29.70 3.97
C VAL A 64 2.75 30.57 4.27
N THR A 65 1.66 29.94 4.66
CA THR A 65 0.39 30.58 5.02
C THR A 65 -0.05 30.10 6.41
N ASN A 66 -1.09 30.73 6.98
CA ASN A 66 -1.66 30.27 8.26
C ASN A 66 -2.35 28.89 8.18
N ALA A 67 -2.63 28.41 6.97
CA ALA A 67 -3.39 27.19 6.73
C ALA A 67 -2.54 26.07 6.09
N GLY A 68 -1.22 26.22 6.05
CA GLY A 68 -0.34 25.30 5.34
C GLY A 68 0.71 25.98 4.48
N VAL A 69 1.39 25.17 3.68
CA VAL A 69 2.33 25.62 2.64
C VAL A 69 1.64 25.52 1.29
N LEU A 70 1.47 26.66 0.61
CA LEU A 70 1.06 26.70 -0.78
C LEU A 70 2.28 26.40 -1.66
N CYS A 71 2.15 25.45 -2.57
CA CYS A 71 3.15 25.13 -3.58
C CYS A 71 2.62 25.54 -4.96
N ALA A 72 3.40 26.31 -5.71
CA ALA A 72 3.17 26.60 -7.12
C ALA A 72 4.23 25.87 -7.96
N LEU A 73 3.80 24.84 -8.70
CA LEU A 73 4.65 24.07 -9.60
C LEU A 73 4.38 24.53 -11.04
N THR A 74 5.44 24.92 -11.73
CA THR A 74 5.40 25.30 -13.14
C THR A 74 6.11 24.23 -13.97
N ILE A 75 5.47 23.71 -15.00
CA ILE A 75 6.05 22.76 -15.97
C ILE A 75 5.79 23.32 -17.37
N LEU A 76 6.84 23.55 -18.14
CA LEU A 76 6.78 24.09 -19.52
C LEU A 76 5.85 25.32 -19.62
N GLY A 77 5.97 26.24 -18.67
CA GLY A 77 5.21 27.50 -18.60
C GLY A 77 3.79 27.38 -18.05
N VAL A 78 3.29 26.19 -17.72
CA VAL A 78 1.98 26.00 -17.08
C VAL A 78 2.17 25.88 -15.58
N THR A 79 1.55 26.77 -14.80
CA THR A 79 1.58 26.72 -13.33
C THR A 79 0.30 26.14 -12.76
N LYS A 80 0.43 25.21 -11.82
CA LYS A 80 -0.67 24.74 -10.97
C LYS A 80 -0.26 24.80 -9.51
N THR A 81 -1.25 24.89 -8.64
CA THR A 81 -1.04 25.06 -7.20
C THR A 81 -1.78 24.02 -6.39
N ASP A 82 -1.21 23.68 -5.23
CA ASP A 82 -1.90 22.91 -4.19
C ASP A 82 -1.26 23.21 -2.82
N VAL A 83 -1.91 22.76 -1.75
CA VAL A 83 -1.53 23.05 -0.36
C VAL A 83 -1.14 21.77 0.36
N GLY A 84 -0.01 21.84 1.06
CA GLY A 84 0.37 20.88 2.08
C GLY A 84 0.03 21.43 3.45
N ASP A 85 -0.65 20.63 4.25
CA ASP A 85 -1.06 21.02 5.58
C ASP A 85 -0.03 20.53 6.61
N TRP A 86 0.04 21.18 7.77
CA TRP A 86 0.60 20.59 8.97
C TRP A 86 -0.47 20.61 10.06
N PRO A 87 -0.75 19.49 10.72
CA PRO A 87 -1.60 19.53 11.90
C PRO A 87 -0.92 20.42 12.94
N LEU A 88 -1.60 21.49 13.37
CA LEU A 88 -1.29 22.13 14.63
C LEU A 88 -1.58 21.07 15.69
N ALA A 89 -0.53 20.46 16.25
CA ALA A 89 -0.71 19.47 17.30
C ALA A 89 -1.50 20.12 18.46
N GLU A 90 -2.74 19.68 18.69
CA GLU A 90 -3.44 20.01 19.92
C GLU A 90 -2.62 19.45 21.09
N GLY A 91 -1.95 20.34 21.82
CA GLY A 91 -1.35 20.02 23.10
C GLY A 91 0.01 19.33 23.10
N ASN A 92 0.75 19.24 21.99
CA ASN A 92 2.13 18.74 22.03
C ASN A 92 3.07 19.57 21.17
N ARG A 93 4.33 19.68 21.63
CA ARG A 93 5.37 20.57 21.08
C ARG A 93 5.38 20.55 19.54
N PRO A 94 5.60 21.70 18.88
CA PRO A 94 5.80 21.72 17.44
C PRO A 94 6.92 20.75 17.09
N ASP A 95 6.59 19.69 16.34
CA ASP A 95 7.56 18.88 15.62
C ASP A 95 8.44 19.83 14.80
N GLU A 96 9.74 19.70 15.02
CA GLU A 96 10.77 20.48 14.36
C GLU A 96 10.69 20.34 12.82
N ASN A 97 10.05 19.25 12.34
CA ASN A 97 9.86 18.92 10.93
C ASN A 97 8.45 19.18 10.37
N HIS A 98 7.57 19.90 11.06
CA HIS A 98 6.23 20.18 10.54
C HIS A 98 6.26 20.90 9.17
N LEU A 99 7.16 21.89 9.03
CA LEU A 99 7.26 22.66 7.81
C LEU A 99 7.78 21.82 6.63
N THR A 100 8.76 20.94 6.87
CA THR A 100 9.31 20.07 5.81
C THR A 100 8.27 19.04 5.35
N THR A 101 7.45 18.54 6.27
CA THR A 101 6.31 17.67 5.95
C THR A 101 5.28 18.39 5.08
N ALA A 102 4.90 19.61 5.46
CA ALA A 102 3.95 20.42 4.69
C ALA A 102 4.49 20.76 3.30
N VAL A 103 5.77 21.15 3.18
CA VAL A 103 6.42 21.40 1.88
C VAL A 103 6.37 20.16 0.99
N ALA A 104 6.73 18.98 1.51
CA ALA A 104 6.71 17.75 0.74
C ALA A 104 5.30 17.33 0.33
N GLN A 105 4.32 17.54 1.20
CA GLN A 105 2.92 17.27 0.90
C GLN A 105 2.38 18.23 -0.18
N ALA A 106 2.69 19.52 -0.08
CA ALA A 106 2.30 20.55 -1.05
C ALA A 106 2.87 20.24 -2.44
N PHE A 107 4.16 19.89 -2.50
CA PHE A 107 4.83 19.55 -3.76
C PHE A 107 4.21 18.32 -4.44
N LYS A 108 4.01 17.23 -3.70
CA LYS A 108 3.42 16.00 -4.25
C LYS A 108 1.98 16.22 -4.73
N ARG A 109 1.22 17.05 -4.03
CA ARG A 109 -0.15 17.41 -4.44
C ARG A 109 -0.14 18.30 -5.69
N ALA A 110 0.73 19.30 -5.75
CA ALA A 110 0.92 20.12 -6.95
C ALA A 110 1.33 19.24 -8.16
N CYS A 111 2.22 18.27 -7.98
CA CYS A 111 2.55 17.26 -9.00
C CYS A 111 1.31 16.46 -9.45
N ALA A 112 0.47 16.03 -8.52
CA ALA A 112 -0.75 15.28 -8.82
C ALA A 112 -1.77 16.08 -9.64
N THR A 113 -1.78 17.42 -9.55
CA THR A 113 -2.62 18.27 -10.42
C THR A 113 -2.21 18.19 -11.90
N PHE A 114 -0.97 17.81 -12.19
CA PHE A 114 -0.47 17.47 -13.54
C PHE A 114 -0.61 15.98 -13.87
N GLY A 115 -1.06 15.16 -12.91
CA GLY A 115 -1.19 13.71 -13.04
C GLY A 115 0.03 12.92 -12.54
N VAL A 116 1.16 13.58 -12.27
CA VAL A 116 2.39 12.93 -11.78
C VAL A 116 2.14 12.34 -10.39
N GLY A 117 2.33 11.03 -10.24
CA GLY A 117 2.08 10.31 -8.98
C GLY A 117 0.61 10.22 -8.57
N ARG A 118 -0.34 10.75 -9.37
CA ARG A 118 -1.77 10.75 -9.05
C ARG A 118 -2.34 9.33 -8.92
N PHE A 119 -1.76 8.37 -9.63
CA PHE A 119 -2.16 6.97 -9.56
C PHE A 119 -2.08 6.38 -8.14
N LEU A 120 -1.16 6.86 -7.29
CA LEU A 120 -1.00 6.38 -5.91
C LEU A 120 -2.28 6.57 -5.07
N TYR A 121 -3.06 7.63 -5.34
CA TYR A 121 -4.33 7.89 -4.68
C TYR A 121 -5.46 6.95 -5.14
N ASN A 122 -5.31 6.36 -6.33
CA ASN A 122 -6.29 5.48 -6.95
C ASN A 122 -5.99 4.00 -6.74
N LEU A 123 -4.87 3.67 -6.09
CA LEU A 123 -4.51 2.29 -5.79
C LEU A 123 -5.55 1.65 -4.84
N PRO A 124 -5.85 0.35 -5.02
CA PRO A 124 -6.83 -0.33 -4.19
C PRO A 124 -6.37 -0.36 -2.73
N LYS A 125 -7.33 -0.14 -1.82
CA LYS A 125 -7.09 -0.23 -0.37
C LYS A 125 -6.74 -1.67 0.01
N MET A 126 -5.64 -1.85 0.73
CA MET A 126 -5.17 -3.17 1.14
C MET A 126 -4.80 -3.19 2.62
N TRP A 127 -5.20 -4.25 3.33
CA TRP A 127 -4.74 -4.52 4.69
C TRP A 127 -3.57 -5.48 4.64
N ALA A 128 -2.47 -5.15 5.32
CA ALA A 128 -1.29 -6.00 5.42
C ALA A 128 -0.91 -6.27 6.88
N ASP A 129 -0.10 -7.30 7.07
CA ASP A 129 0.45 -7.63 8.38
C ASP A 129 1.35 -6.49 8.88
N TYR A 130 1.24 -6.20 10.17
CA TYR A 130 1.85 -5.05 10.80
C TYR A 130 2.67 -5.50 12.02
N ASP A 131 3.93 -5.09 12.05
CA ASP A 131 4.83 -5.29 13.18
C ASP A 131 4.67 -4.11 14.14
N ASP A 132 3.93 -4.32 15.24
CA ASP A 132 3.66 -3.26 16.20
C ASP A 132 4.90 -2.74 16.93
N GLN A 133 5.91 -3.60 17.12
CA GLN A 133 7.16 -3.20 17.79
C GLN A 133 7.98 -2.28 16.90
N LYS A 134 8.07 -2.60 15.60
CA LYS A 134 8.79 -1.78 14.61
C LYS A 134 7.96 -0.65 14.03
N ARG A 135 6.64 -0.67 14.25
CA ARG A 135 5.65 0.22 13.65
C ARG A 135 5.72 0.25 12.13
N SER A 136 5.85 -0.92 11.53
CA SER A 136 6.09 -1.07 10.09
C SER A 136 5.24 -2.18 9.47
N ILE A 137 4.96 -2.07 8.17
CA ILE A 137 4.34 -3.14 7.40
C ILE A 137 5.34 -4.29 7.23
N VAL A 138 4.87 -5.53 7.40
CA VAL A 138 5.66 -6.75 7.17
C VAL A 138 5.75 -7.01 5.66
N GLU A 139 6.96 -7.33 5.17
CA GLU A 139 7.25 -7.59 3.75
C GLU A 139 6.67 -6.53 2.77
N PRO A 140 7.01 -5.23 2.94
CA PRO A 140 6.34 -4.15 2.23
C PRO A 140 6.42 -4.26 0.70
N GLN A 141 7.53 -4.77 0.16
CA GLN A 141 7.70 -4.96 -1.29
C GLN A 141 6.73 -6.00 -1.87
N ARG A 142 6.44 -7.07 -1.11
CA ARG A 142 5.45 -8.08 -1.51
C ARG A 142 4.04 -7.48 -1.54
N VAL A 143 3.73 -6.65 -0.54
CA VAL A 143 2.44 -5.94 -0.47
C VAL A 143 2.30 -4.94 -1.62
N ILE A 144 3.35 -4.17 -1.96
CA ILE A 144 3.34 -3.25 -3.10
C ILE A 144 3.10 -4.02 -4.41
N TYR A 145 3.83 -5.12 -4.62
CA TYR A 145 3.65 -5.96 -5.81
C TYR A 145 2.19 -6.43 -5.95
N ALA A 146 1.57 -6.88 -4.86
CA ALA A 146 0.17 -7.30 -4.85
C ALA A 146 -0.78 -6.13 -5.18
N ILE A 147 -0.55 -4.94 -4.62
CA ILE A 147 -1.33 -3.73 -4.94
C ILE A 147 -1.23 -3.39 -6.43
N TYR A 148 -0.02 -3.46 -6.99
CA TYR A 148 0.21 -3.16 -8.41
C TYR A 148 -0.48 -4.17 -9.32
N CYS A 149 -0.42 -5.47 -8.99
CA CYS A 149 -1.16 -6.49 -9.73
C CYS A 149 -2.67 -6.23 -9.68
N ASN A 150 -3.22 -5.94 -8.50
CA ASN A 150 -4.65 -5.63 -8.33
C ASN A 150 -5.09 -4.36 -9.07
N ALA A 151 -4.17 -3.42 -9.29
CA ALA A 151 -4.42 -2.19 -10.03
C ALA A 151 -4.21 -2.34 -11.55
N GLY A 152 -3.85 -3.52 -12.06
CA GLY A 152 -3.51 -3.72 -13.47
C GLY A 152 -2.15 -3.09 -13.87
N LEU A 153 -1.29 -2.79 -12.90
CA LEU A 153 -0.01 -2.10 -13.08
C LEU A 153 1.19 -3.06 -13.04
N LYS A 154 0.99 -4.34 -13.38
CA LYS A 154 2.05 -5.37 -13.32
C LYS A 154 3.30 -5.00 -14.14
N ALA A 155 3.14 -4.26 -15.24
CA ALA A 155 4.25 -3.77 -16.05
C ALA A 155 5.20 -2.80 -15.30
N PHE A 156 4.73 -2.17 -14.23
CA PHE A 156 5.49 -1.27 -13.37
C PHE A 156 5.95 -1.93 -12.07
N ALA A 157 5.72 -3.23 -11.91
CA ALA A 157 6.12 -3.99 -10.74
C ALA A 157 7.46 -4.70 -10.98
N SER A 158 8.34 -4.69 -9.98
CA SER A 158 9.60 -5.42 -10.00
C SER A 158 9.36 -6.91 -10.24
N GLN A 159 10.09 -7.48 -11.21
CA GLN A 159 10.04 -8.92 -11.50
C GLN A 159 10.80 -9.76 -10.45
N ASP A 160 11.76 -9.14 -9.76
CA ASP A 160 12.60 -9.77 -8.75
C ASP A 160 11.93 -9.85 -7.37
N MET A 161 10.74 -10.45 -7.32
CA MET A 161 10.16 -10.86 -6.04
C MET A 161 10.70 -12.25 -5.68
N PRO A 162 11.27 -12.46 -4.48
CA PRO A 162 11.56 -13.79 -4.00
C PRO A 162 10.28 -14.62 -4.03
N GLN A 163 10.30 -15.73 -4.79
CA GLN A 163 9.34 -16.81 -4.59
C GLN A 163 9.37 -17.17 -3.10
N GLN A 164 8.21 -17.41 -2.51
CA GLN A 164 8.13 -17.98 -1.18
C GLN A 164 8.85 -19.34 -1.23
N ASP A 165 10.09 -19.39 -0.77
CA ASP A 165 10.69 -20.66 -0.42
C ASP A 165 9.80 -21.32 0.63
N ALA A 166 9.48 -22.59 0.37
CA ALA A 166 8.80 -23.49 1.28
C ALA A 166 9.43 -23.42 2.68
N PRO A 167 8.67 -23.71 3.76
CA PRO A 167 9.16 -23.56 5.13
C PRO A 167 10.50 -24.29 5.33
N PRO A 168 11.53 -23.64 5.89
CA PRO A 168 12.81 -24.29 6.11
C PRO A 168 12.64 -25.37 7.18
N SER A 169 12.96 -26.60 6.77
CA SER A 169 13.13 -27.74 7.65
C SER A 169 14.09 -27.38 8.79
N ALA A 170 13.64 -27.65 10.01
CA ALA A 170 14.44 -27.53 11.22
C ALA A 170 15.75 -28.30 11.10
N GLN A 171 16.89 -27.64 11.30
CA GLN A 171 18.05 -28.25 11.96
C GLN A 171 19.17 -27.23 12.31
N SER A 172 19.63 -27.38 13.56
CA SER A 172 21.01 -27.14 14.01
C SER A 172 21.42 -25.74 14.52
N ARG A 173 21.08 -25.52 15.80
CA ARG A 173 21.93 -24.79 16.77
C ARG A 173 23.36 -25.34 16.75
N THR A 174 24.38 -24.49 16.59
CA THR A 174 25.67 -24.70 17.28
C THR A 174 26.38 -23.38 17.61
N LYS A 175 27.13 -23.43 18.73
CA LYS A 175 27.59 -22.35 19.61
C LYS A 175 28.82 -21.59 19.07
N ARG A 176 28.94 -20.32 19.46
CA ARG A 176 30.21 -19.54 19.48
C ARG A 176 31.16 -20.06 20.58
N PRO A 177 32.49 -19.93 20.37
CA PRO A 177 33.44 -19.73 21.46
C PRO A 177 33.89 -18.26 21.57
N GLN A 178 34.04 -17.80 22.81
CA GLN A 178 34.67 -16.53 23.21
C GLN A 178 36.20 -16.67 23.23
N GLN A 179 36.91 -15.59 22.90
CA GLN A 179 38.20 -15.28 23.52
C GLN A 179 38.35 -13.77 23.72
N GLN A 180 39.02 -13.44 24.81
CA GLN A 180 39.01 -12.21 25.60
C GLN A 180 40.46 -11.76 25.76
N GLN A 181 40.75 -10.46 25.66
CA GLN A 181 41.98 -9.87 26.21
C GLN A 181 41.72 -8.40 26.61
N ASP A 182 42.09 -8.12 27.87
CA ASP A 182 42.09 -6.87 28.65
C ASP A 182 42.98 -5.76 28.02
N ALA A 183 42.96 -4.44 28.30
CA ALA A 183 42.61 -3.59 29.46
C ALA A 183 42.57 -2.06 29.00
N PRO A 184 42.41 -1.01 29.86
CA PRO A 184 41.54 0.19 29.64
C PRO A 184 42.27 1.59 29.60
N PRO A 185 41.61 2.76 29.89
CA PRO A 185 40.73 3.60 29.05
C PRO A 185 41.29 5.05 28.81
N PRO A 186 40.54 5.97 28.15
CA PRO A 186 40.00 7.07 28.97
C PRO A 186 38.54 7.47 28.66
N GLU A 187 37.95 8.12 29.66
CA GLU A 187 36.62 8.72 29.72
C GLU A 187 36.34 9.71 28.58
N GLN A 188 35.10 9.71 28.07
CA GLN A 188 34.24 10.91 28.10
C GLN A 188 32.82 10.64 27.56
N SER A 189 31.85 11.12 28.35
CA SER A 189 30.60 11.76 27.92
C SER A 189 29.52 10.91 27.25
N ARG A 190 28.63 10.43 28.11
CA ARG A 190 27.37 9.76 27.85
C ARG A 190 26.29 10.79 27.49
N THR A 191 25.85 10.83 26.24
CA THR A 191 24.57 11.50 25.86
C THR A 191 23.70 10.53 25.07
N LYS A 192 22.62 10.10 25.70
CA LYS A 192 21.61 9.18 25.16
C LYS A 192 20.78 9.91 24.10
N ARG A 193 20.62 9.26 22.94
CA ARG A 193 19.70 9.66 21.85
C ARG A 193 18.26 9.25 22.26
N PRO A 194 17.26 10.14 22.34
CA PRO A 194 15.89 9.74 22.64
C PRO A 194 15.15 9.20 21.41
N GLN A 195 14.34 8.18 21.65
CA GLN A 195 13.37 7.56 20.73
C GLN A 195 12.26 8.55 20.36
N GLN A 196 11.95 8.67 19.07
CA GLN A 196 10.81 9.44 18.57
C GLN A 196 9.57 8.55 18.48
N GLN A 197 8.57 8.86 19.31
CA GLN A 197 7.18 8.46 19.10
C GLN A 197 6.51 9.57 18.30
N GLN A 198 5.92 9.23 17.16
CA GLN A 198 5.02 10.12 16.44
C GLN A 198 3.70 9.40 16.21
N GLN A 199 2.63 10.02 16.72
CA GLN A 199 1.24 9.59 16.61
C GLN A 199 0.50 10.51 15.64
N ASP A 200 -0.56 9.95 15.07
CA ASP A 200 -1.23 10.28 13.82
C ASP A 200 -1.93 11.64 13.73
N ALA A 201 -2.12 12.10 12.48
CA ALA A 201 -3.16 13.06 12.09
C ALA A 201 -4.09 12.42 11.02
N PRO A 202 -5.38 12.77 11.00
CA PRO A 202 -6.41 12.07 10.22
C PRO A 202 -6.43 12.51 8.74
N PRO A 203 -7.04 11.73 7.83
CA PRO A 203 -7.27 12.14 6.44
C PRO A 203 -8.39 13.20 6.37
N PRO A 204 -8.38 14.10 5.37
CA PRO A 204 -9.38 15.16 5.24
C PRO A 204 -10.77 14.62 4.87
N GLU A 205 -11.80 15.22 5.46
CA GLU A 205 -13.22 15.02 5.15
C GLU A 205 -13.52 15.30 3.67
N GLN A 206 -14.06 14.30 2.97
CA GLN A 206 -14.77 14.50 1.71
C GLN A 206 -16.17 13.89 1.81
N SER A 207 -17.15 14.79 1.71
CA SER A 207 -18.50 14.62 1.17
C SER A 207 -19.18 13.26 1.41
N ARG A 208 -20.16 13.28 2.32
CA ARG A 208 -21.19 12.25 2.54
C ARG A 208 -21.64 11.61 1.23
N THR A 209 -21.12 10.42 0.99
CA THR A 209 -21.74 9.40 0.16
C THR A 209 -21.75 8.14 1.01
N ASP A 210 -22.93 7.52 1.14
CA ASP A 210 -23.21 6.42 2.05
C ASP A 210 -22.14 5.32 1.99
N HIS A 211 -21.39 5.16 3.09
CA HIS A 211 -20.49 4.03 3.29
C HIS A 211 -21.28 2.89 3.97
N PRO A 212 -21.14 1.62 3.53
CA PRO A 212 -21.57 0.50 4.35
C PRO A 212 -20.56 0.23 5.48
N HIS A 213 -21.09 0.11 6.69
CA HIS A 213 -20.43 -0.06 7.99
C HIS A 213 -19.29 -1.11 8.07
N ALA A 214 -18.25 -0.76 8.83
CA ALA A 214 -17.10 -1.57 9.23
C ALA A 214 -17.35 -2.54 10.40
N ASP A 215 -18.59 -3.03 10.57
CA ASP A 215 -18.97 -4.11 11.51
C ASP A 215 -19.81 -5.16 10.79
N ALA A 216 -19.45 -5.49 9.54
CA ALA A 216 -20.16 -6.54 8.82
C ALA A 216 -19.85 -7.90 9.48
N PRO A 217 -20.85 -8.67 9.94
CA PRO A 217 -20.61 -9.95 10.59
C PRO A 217 -19.85 -10.88 9.65
N LEU A 218 -18.84 -11.58 10.18
CA LEU A 218 -18.08 -12.59 9.43
C LEU A 218 -19.01 -13.69 8.88
N ALA A 219 -18.59 -14.31 7.78
CA ALA A 219 -19.29 -15.42 7.16
C ALA A 219 -19.48 -16.59 8.15
N THR A 220 -20.64 -17.25 8.08
CA THR A 220 -20.93 -18.39 8.95
C THR A 220 -20.20 -19.65 8.49
N GLU A 221 -20.01 -20.62 9.39
CA GLU A 221 -19.45 -21.94 9.06
C GLU A 221 -20.21 -22.66 7.94
N ALA A 222 -21.52 -22.41 7.83
CA ALA A 222 -22.35 -22.92 6.75
C ALA A 222 -22.00 -22.25 5.40
N GLN A 223 -21.83 -20.93 5.39
CA GLN A 223 -21.44 -20.19 4.18
C GLN A 223 -20.03 -20.56 3.72
N LEU A 224 -19.05 -20.59 4.62
CA LEU A 224 -17.69 -21.02 4.31
C LEU A 224 -17.67 -22.46 3.79
N GLY A 225 -18.49 -23.34 4.36
CA GLY A 225 -18.63 -24.70 3.88
C GLY A 225 -19.30 -24.84 2.52
N MET A 226 -20.23 -23.95 2.18
CA MET A 226 -20.84 -23.90 0.86
C MET A 226 -19.85 -23.39 -0.20
N ILE A 227 -19.09 -22.34 0.11
CA ILE A 227 -18.03 -21.83 -0.77
C ILE A 227 -16.98 -22.90 -1.03
N ALA A 228 -16.46 -23.57 0.01
CA ALA A 228 -15.47 -24.63 -0.15
C ALA A 228 -15.95 -25.77 -1.08
N ARG A 229 -17.24 -26.15 -1.00
CA ARG A 229 -17.83 -27.16 -1.89
C ARG A 229 -17.94 -26.68 -3.33
N LEU A 230 -18.35 -25.42 -3.54
CA LEU A 230 -18.44 -24.83 -4.88
C LEU A 230 -17.06 -24.76 -5.52
N LEU A 231 -16.04 -24.31 -4.79
CA LEU A 231 -14.65 -24.26 -5.28
C LEU A 231 -14.13 -25.66 -5.64
N TYR A 232 -14.42 -26.67 -4.81
CA TYR A 232 -14.04 -28.05 -5.10
C TYR A 232 -14.76 -28.61 -6.33
N SER A 233 -16.08 -28.38 -6.45
CA SER A 233 -16.88 -28.87 -7.58
C SER A 233 -16.43 -28.23 -8.90
N ILE A 234 -16.26 -26.90 -8.91
CA ILE A 234 -15.81 -26.15 -10.09
C ILE A 234 -14.37 -26.54 -10.45
N GLY A 235 -13.47 -26.65 -9.47
CA GLY A 235 -12.09 -27.07 -9.71
C GLY A 235 -12.01 -28.48 -10.28
N SER A 236 -12.75 -29.44 -9.70
CA SER A 236 -12.78 -30.81 -10.21
C SER A 236 -13.35 -30.90 -11.63
N PHE A 237 -14.31 -30.05 -11.98
CA PHE A 237 -14.90 -29.99 -13.33
C PHE A 237 -13.95 -29.33 -14.33
N ALA A 238 -13.29 -28.24 -13.93
CA ALA A 238 -12.27 -27.57 -14.72
C ALA A 238 -11.11 -28.52 -15.06
N ASP A 239 -10.64 -29.30 -14.08
CA ASP A 239 -9.58 -30.30 -14.28
C ASP A 239 -10.00 -31.43 -15.23
N GLN A 240 -11.25 -31.91 -15.14
CA GLN A 240 -11.76 -32.99 -16.00
C GLN A 240 -11.97 -32.56 -17.46
N HIS A 241 -12.19 -31.27 -17.70
CA HIS A 241 -12.52 -30.72 -19.02
C HIS A 241 -11.43 -29.79 -19.58
N GLU A 242 -10.25 -29.72 -18.94
CA GLU A 242 -9.14 -28.81 -19.29
C GLU A 242 -9.58 -27.35 -19.47
N ASN A 243 -10.54 -26.91 -18.64
CA ASN A 243 -11.15 -25.59 -18.77
C ASN A 243 -10.59 -24.60 -17.72
N ALA A 244 -9.45 -24.00 -18.06
CA ALA A 244 -8.78 -23.01 -17.21
C ALA A 244 -9.62 -21.73 -16.98
N GLU A 245 -10.49 -21.36 -17.92
CA GLU A 245 -11.32 -20.15 -17.85
C GLU A 245 -12.32 -20.18 -16.69
N LEU A 246 -12.73 -21.37 -16.23
CA LEU A 246 -13.61 -21.51 -15.06
C LEU A 246 -12.95 -21.06 -13.76
N MET A 247 -11.63 -21.22 -13.63
CA MET A 247 -10.89 -20.76 -12.45
C MET A 247 -10.66 -19.25 -12.48
N ASP A 248 -10.56 -18.66 -13.67
CA ASP A 248 -10.54 -17.20 -13.84
C ASP A 248 -11.88 -16.58 -13.38
N ILE A 249 -13.02 -17.20 -13.72
CA ILE A 249 -14.34 -16.77 -13.23
C ILE A 249 -14.42 -16.83 -11.69
N VAL A 250 -13.85 -17.85 -11.07
CA VAL A 250 -13.78 -17.97 -9.61
C VAL A 250 -13.00 -16.80 -9.00
N ASP A 251 -11.88 -16.42 -9.60
CA ASP A 251 -11.06 -15.31 -9.13
C ASP A 251 -11.68 -13.95 -9.43
N GLU A 252 -12.36 -13.77 -10.56
CA GLU A 252 -13.17 -12.57 -10.85
C GLU A 252 -14.26 -12.35 -9.80
N VAL A 253 -14.97 -13.42 -9.40
CA VAL A 253 -15.97 -13.36 -8.32
C VAL A 253 -15.32 -13.00 -6.98
N GLY A 254 -14.12 -13.52 -6.72
CA GLY A 254 -13.31 -13.13 -5.56
C GLY A 254 -12.96 -11.64 -5.55
N VAL A 255 -12.55 -11.09 -6.70
CA VAL A 255 -12.23 -9.66 -6.87
C VAL A 255 -13.43 -8.77 -6.54
N LEU A 256 -14.64 -9.13 -6.99
CA LEU A 256 -15.87 -8.37 -6.72
C LEU A 256 -16.15 -8.15 -5.22
N VAL A 257 -15.64 -9.03 -4.37
CA VAL A 257 -15.86 -9.00 -2.92
C VAL A 257 -14.57 -8.78 -2.12
N ASN A 258 -13.50 -8.35 -2.78
CA ASN A 258 -12.19 -8.08 -2.18
C ASN A 258 -11.53 -9.31 -1.53
N VAL A 259 -11.72 -10.49 -2.13
CA VAL A 259 -11.07 -11.77 -1.78
C VAL A 259 -10.29 -12.26 -3.01
N PRO A 260 -9.12 -11.68 -3.31
CA PRO A 260 -8.35 -12.08 -4.49
C PRO A 260 -7.80 -13.51 -4.33
N ASN A 261 -7.60 -14.20 -5.45
CA ASN A 261 -7.16 -15.60 -5.48
C ASN A 261 -8.12 -16.54 -4.74
N LEU A 262 -9.43 -16.30 -4.88
CA LEU A 262 -10.46 -17.14 -4.26
C LEU A 262 -10.33 -18.60 -4.70
N SER A 263 -9.88 -18.85 -5.92
CA SER A 263 -9.60 -20.19 -6.46
C SER A 263 -8.58 -20.97 -5.62
N THR A 264 -7.65 -20.27 -4.95
CA THR A 264 -6.61 -20.86 -4.11
C THR A 264 -7.07 -21.18 -2.69
N LEU A 265 -8.24 -20.67 -2.28
CA LEU A 265 -8.86 -20.88 -0.97
C LEU A 265 -9.73 -22.14 -0.95
N GLY A 266 -9.23 -23.25 -1.49
CA GLY A 266 -9.96 -24.51 -1.69
C GLY A 266 -10.36 -25.27 -0.41
N ASN A 267 -10.18 -24.71 0.79
CA ASN A 267 -10.62 -25.35 2.03
C ASN A 267 -11.12 -24.32 3.06
N LYS A 268 -11.92 -24.81 4.02
CA LYS A 268 -12.57 -23.95 5.02
C LYS A 268 -11.57 -23.18 5.89
N GLU A 269 -10.40 -23.75 6.19
CA GLU A 269 -9.39 -23.08 7.02
C GLU A 269 -8.80 -21.86 6.30
N LYS A 270 -8.44 -22.01 5.03
CA LYS A 270 -7.99 -20.90 4.18
C LYS A 270 -9.07 -19.83 4.02
N LEU A 271 -10.33 -20.22 3.85
CA LEU A 271 -11.45 -19.30 3.78
C LEU A 271 -11.70 -18.55 5.10
N ARG A 272 -11.45 -19.18 6.26
CA ARG A 272 -11.50 -18.51 7.57
C ARG A 272 -10.41 -17.45 7.69
N THR A 273 -9.19 -17.75 7.24
CA THR A 273 -8.07 -16.79 7.28
C THR A 273 -8.27 -15.60 6.34
N ALA A 274 -9.14 -15.73 5.33
CA ALA A 274 -9.48 -14.64 4.41
C ALA A 274 -10.48 -13.63 4.97
N SER A 275 -10.99 -13.82 6.20
CA SER A 275 -11.90 -12.89 6.91
C SER A 275 -13.08 -12.38 6.06
N ILE A 276 -13.69 -13.29 5.31
CA ILE A 276 -14.80 -12.99 4.38
C ILE A 276 -16.04 -12.56 5.17
N SER A 277 -16.65 -11.42 4.81
CA SER A 277 -17.90 -10.95 5.42
C SER A 277 -19.10 -11.81 5.01
N ARG A 278 -20.16 -11.86 5.81
CA ARG A 278 -21.40 -12.59 5.51
C ARG A 278 -22.02 -12.16 4.18
N LYS A 279 -21.98 -10.85 3.87
CA LYS A 279 -22.48 -10.29 2.60
C LYS A 279 -21.61 -10.72 1.43
N ALA A 280 -20.28 -10.64 1.57
CA ALA A 280 -19.33 -11.13 0.56
C ALA A 280 -19.53 -12.62 0.29
N ALA A 281 -19.70 -13.42 1.34
CA ALA A 281 -19.91 -14.86 1.20
C ALA A 281 -21.21 -15.20 0.46
N SER A 282 -22.31 -14.48 0.70
CA SER A 282 -23.54 -14.65 -0.08
C SER A 282 -23.34 -14.32 -1.55
N VAL A 283 -22.64 -13.21 -1.87
CA VAL A 283 -22.33 -12.82 -3.25
C VAL A 283 -21.47 -13.88 -3.96
N ILE A 284 -20.47 -14.43 -3.28
CA ILE A 284 -19.65 -15.54 -3.82
C ILE A 284 -20.54 -16.74 -4.14
N ILE A 285 -21.35 -17.17 -3.18
CA ILE A 285 -22.22 -18.34 -3.34
C ILE A 285 -23.17 -18.15 -4.53
N ASP A 286 -23.88 -17.01 -4.58
CA ASP A 286 -24.87 -16.75 -5.62
C ASP A 286 -24.25 -16.68 -7.01
N LYS A 287 -23.04 -16.12 -7.12
CA LYS A 287 -22.32 -16.00 -8.40
C LYS A 287 -21.64 -17.29 -8.84
N LEU A 288 -21.16 -18.14 -7.94
CA LEU A 288 -20.49 -19.40 -8.29
C LEU A 288 -21.46 -20.57 -8.49
N LYS A 289 -22.65 -20.52 -7.88
CA LYS A 289 -23.64 -21.60 -7.97
C LYS A 289 -24.04 -21.99 -9.40
N PRO A 290 -24.18 -21.07 -10.38
CA PRO A 290 -24.48 -21.41 -11.77
C PRO A 290 -23.33 -22.12 -12.51
N HIS A 291 -22.11 -22.03 -12.01
CA HIS A 291 -20.91 -22.59 -12.64
C HIS A 291 -20.50 -23.95 -12.04
N ALA A 292 -21.11 -24.37 -10.94
CA ALA A 292 -20.92 -25.70 -10.39
C ALA A 292 -21.77 -26.71 -11.19
N PRO A 293 -21.19 -27.85 -11.63
CA PRO A 293 -21.93 -28.93 -12.30
C PRO A 293 -22.93 -29.64 -11.37
#